data_AF-Q5N9Z0-F1
#
_entry.id   AF-Q5N9Z0-F1
#
_cell.length_a   1.000
_cell.length_b   1.000
_cell.length_c   1.000
_cell.angle_alpha   90.00
_cell.angle_beta   90.00
_cell.angle_gamma   90.00
#
_symmetry.space_group_name_H-M   'P 1'
#
loop_
_entity.id
_entity.type
_entity.pdbx_description
1 polymer ?
#
loop_
_entity_poly.entity_id
_entity_poly.type
_entity_poly.pdbx_seq_one_letter_code
_entity_poly.pdbx_strand_id
1 'polypeptide(L)'
;MLIRATGHRLNITRNRSLNSLELTEAVSNSVNISAGDIASLIYLWNPWAIVTCVGSCTSPIENLMVVIMIYGACSRLAPLAAFGYVMSTHLTLYPAILIVPIILLLGYGPDTPPAKVFRLKISSASKTEVPDNDRFSTSRDVQQFMWKPVFYFVLWMFFWSCYVLLLSSMILNKVDGLQEMFEKTYGFILTVKDLSPNIGVLWSFFLIVINMNIVFMVLPLAIRLKHRPCFLAFVYTAIVAMLKSYPSVGDSALYLGLLGLFATELAEMKLTFFLFFGYIGVSLLSPVMHNLWIWRTVLVVESVSSMIKHDRKLRLLVTA
;
A
#
# COMPACT_ATOMS: atom_id res chain seq x y z
N MET A 1 -3.48 -7.93 -16.07
CA MET A 1 -2.28 -8.69 -16.52
C MET A 1 -1.10 -8.60 -15.55
N LEU A 2 -0.73 -7.43 -15.02
CA LEU A 2 0.40 -7.29 -14.08
C LEU A 2 0.21 -8.07 -12.76
N ILE A 3 -0.98 -8.00 -12.15
CA ILE A 3 -1.31 -8.77 -10.92
C ILE A 3 -1.14 -10.29 -11.14
N ARG A 4 -1.60 -10.78 -12.29
CA ARG A 4 -1.41 -12.17 -12.72
C ARG A 4 0.07 -12.52 -12.83
N ALA A 5 0.85 -11.67 -13.48
CA ALA A 5 2.29 -11.85 -13.63
C ALA A 5 3.04 -11.83 -12.28
N THR A 6 2.64 -10.97 -11.33
CA THR A 6 3.17 -10.99 -9.96
C THR A 6 2.89 -12.31 -9.26
N GLY A 7 1.66 -12.83 -9.33
CA GLY A 7 1.30 -14.09 -8.70
C GLY A 7 2.04 -15.28 -9.31
N HIS A 8 2.22 -15.30 -10.64
CA HIS A 8 3.00 -16.33 -11.32
C HIS A 8 4.48 -16.32 -10.87
N ARG A 9 5.10 -15.13 -10.76
CA ARG A 9 6.48 -15.01 -10.24
C ARG A 9 6.60 -15.47 -8.80
N LEU A 10 5.64 -15.11 -7.95
CA LEU A 10 5.60 -15.55 -6.57
C LEU A 10 5.49 -17.08 -6.47
N ASN A 11 4.62 -17.69 -7.29
CA ASN A 11 4.44 -19.14 -7.32
C ASN A 11 5.71 -19.88 -7.78
N ILE A 12 6.40 -19.37 -8.81
CA ILE A 12 7.69 -19.94 -9.26
C ILE A 12 8.72 -19.90 -8.13
N THR A 13 8.87 -18.77 -7.45
CA THR A 13 9.84 -18.64 -6.34
C THR A 13 9.48 -19.58 -5.21
N ARG A 14 8.19 -19.65 -4.85
CA ARG A 14 7.69 -20.56 -3.83
C ARG A 14 8.03 -22.01 -4.18
N ASN A 15 7.71 -22.46 -5.39
CA ASN A 15 8.02 -23.82 -5.84
C ASN A 15 9.52 -24.12 -5.83
N ARG A 16 10.37 -23.17 -6.27
CA ARG A 16 11.84 -23.32 -6.16
C ARG A 16 12.29 -23.49 -4.72
N SER A 17 11.73 -22.70 -3.79
CA SER A 17 12.05 -22.83 -2.37
C SER A 17 11.56 -24.16 -1.77
N LEU A 18 10.38 -24.64 -2.16
CA LEU A 18 9.85 -25.93 -1.71
C LEU A 18 10.66 -27.11 -2.26
N ASN A 19 11.09 -27.04 -3.52
CA ASN A 19 12.00 -28.03 -4.11
C ASN A 19 13.34 -28.08 -3.38
N SER A 20 13.92 -26.92 -3.02
CA SER A 20 15.14 -26.91 -2.19
C SER A 20 14.93 -27.47 -0.78
N LEU A 21 13.68 -27.52 -0.31
CA LEU A 21 13.30 -28.07 0.98
C LEU A 21 12.85 -29.53 0.89
N GLU A 22 12.83 -30.14 -0.30
CA GLU A 22 12.29 -31.49 -0.58
C GLU A 22 10.87 -31.71 -0.01
N LEU A 23 10.10 -30.63 0.18
CA LEU A 23 8.76 -30.69 0.77
C LEU A 23 7.67 -30.95 -0.29
N THR A 24 8.09 -31.36 -1.50
CA THR A 24 7.27 -31.43 -2.70
C THR A 24 6.16 -32.48 -2.62
N GLU A 25 6.40 -33.60 -1.95
CA GLU A 25 5.40 -34.68 -1.80
C GLU A 25 4.22 -34.30 -0.89
N ALA A 26 4.41 -33.38 0.07
CA ALA A 26 3.34 -32.95 0.96
C ALA A 26 2.42 -31.87 0.34
N VAL A 27 2.91 -31.12 -0.66
CA VAL A 27 2.20 -29.96 -1.23
C VAL A 27 1.49 -30.29 -2.55
N SER A 28 1.90 -31.36 -3.25
CA SER A 28 1.34 -31.78 -4.55
C SER A 28 -0.16 -32.14 -4.51
N ASN A 29 -0.73 -32.39 -3.33
CA ASN A 29 -2.14 -32.72 -3.16
C ASN A 29 -3.06 -31.49 -3.04
N SER A 30 -2.50 -30.28 -3.01
CA SER A 30 -3.31 -29.04 -3.03
C SER A 30 -3.56 -28.58 -4.46
N VAL A 31 -4.83 -28.36 -4.80
CA VAL A 31 -5.27 -27.93 -6.14
C VAL A 31 -4.44 -26.74 -6.60
N ASN A 32 -3.80 -26.89 -7.76
CA ASN A 32 -2.84 -25.96 -8.35
C ASN A 32 -3.53 -24.72 -8.96
N ILE A 33 -4.41 -24.05 -8.20
CA ILE A 33 -5.04 -22.81 -8.66
C ILE A 33 -3.97 -21.72 -8.60
N SER A 34 -3.73 -21.08 -9.74
CA SER A 34 -2.75 -20.00 -9.80
C SER A 34 -3.29 -18.78 -9.03
N ALA A 35 -2.67 -18.45 -7.90
CA ALA A 35 -3.09 -17.33 -7.04
C ALA A 35 -3.13 -15.99 -7.81
N GLY A 36 -2.31 -15.85 -8.86
CA GLY A 36 -2.32 -14.70 -9.75
C GLY A 36 -3.60 -14.59 -10.60
N ASP A 37 -4.16 -15.71 -11.06
CA ASP A 37 -5.41 -15.71 -11.82
C ASP A 37 -6.58 -15.32 -10.92
N ILE A 38 -6.65 -15.90 -9.71
CA ILE A 38 -7.66 -15.55 -8.69
C ILE A 38 -7.60 -14.05 -8.37
N ALA A 39 -6.43 -13.53 -8.04
CA ALA A 39 -6.25 -12.10 -7.72
C ALA A 39 -6.68 -11.18 -8.86
N SER A 40 -6.38 -11.57 -10.11
CA SER A 40 -6.79 -10.78 -11.27
C SER A 40 -8.30 -10.78 -11.49
N LEU A 41 -8.98 -11.91 -11.23
CA LEU A 41 -10.43 -12.02 -11.30
C LEU A 41 -11.09 -11.20 -10.18
N ILE A 42 -10.56 -11.28 -8.95
CA ILE A 42 -11.07 -10.51 -7.81
C ILE A 42 -10.96 -9.00 -8.08
N TYR A 43 -9.82 -8.53 -8.61
CA TYR A 43 -9.67 -7.12 -8.95
C TYR A 43 -10.64 -6.68 -10.06
N LEU A 44 -10.84 -7.51 -11.09
CA LEU A 44 -11.73 -7.20 -12.22
C LEU A 44 -13.20 -7.12 -11.81
N TRP A 45 -13.63 -8.03 -10.93
CA TRP A 45 -15.00 -8.09 -10.40
C TRP A 45 -15.20 -7.27 -9.12
N ASN A 46 -14.20 -6.49 -8.72
CA ASN A 46 -14.29 -5.67 -7.52
C ASN A 46 -15.30 -4.53 -7.75
N PRO A 47 -16.42 -4.47 -6.99
CA PRO A 47 -17.43 -3.42 -7.16
C PRO A 47 -16.84 -2.01 -6.98
N TRP A 48 -15.84 -1.86 -6.11
CA TRP A 48 -15.19 -0.58 -5.88
C TRP A 48 -14.35 -0.13 -7.07
N ALA A 49 -13.67 -1.05 -7.74
CA ALA A 49 -12.94 -0.75 -8.97
C ALA A 49 -13.92 -0.25 -10.05
N ILE A 50 -15.03 -0.97 -10.25
CA ILE A 50 -16.06 -0.63 -11.24
C ILE A 50 -16.67 0.74 -10.93
N VAL A 51 -17.07 1.00 -9.67
CA VAL A 51 -17.65 2.28 -9.27
C VAL A 51 -16.68 3.43 -9.51
N THR A 52 -15.38 3.26 -9.25
CA THR A 52 -14.39 4.32 -9.51
C THR A 52 -14.13 4.58 -10.98
N CYS A 53 -14.23 3.55 -11.83
CA CYS A 53 -14.19 3.71 -13.27
C CYS A 53 -15.43 4.47 -13.77
N VAL A 54 -16.64 4.12 -13.29
CA VAL A 54 -17.88 4.83 -13.63
C VAL A 54 -17.86 6.27 -13.13
N GLY A 55 -17.31 6.50 -11.94
CA GLY A 55 -17.14 7.82 -11.34
C GLY A 55 -16.05 8.69 -11.98
N SER A 56 -15.41 8.24 -13.07
CA SER A 56 -14.34 8.96 -13.79
C SER A 56 -13.22 9.45 -12.86
N CYS A 57 -12.89 8.68 -11.83
CA CYS A 57 -11.85 9.01 -10.87
C CYS A 57 -10.45 8.65 -11.40
N THR A 58 -9.42 9.38 -10.97
CA THR A 58 -8.01 9.10 -11.33
C THR A 58 -7.40 7.94 -10.52
N SER A 59 -8.08 7.43 -9.50
CA SER A 59 -7.61 6.34 -8.62
C SER A 59 -7.13 5.08 -9.37
N PRO A 60 -7.74 4.63 -10.49
CA PRO A 60 -7.22 3.49 -11.25
C PRO A 60 -5.80 3.71 -11.80
N ILE A 61 -5.42 4.96 -12.11
CA ILE A 61 -4.08 5.33 -12.57
C ILE A 61 -3.07 5.20 -11.42
N GLU A 62 -3.43 5.68 -10.23
CA GLU A 62 -2.61 5.53 -9.03
C GLU A 62 -2.39 4.05 -8.70
N ASN A 63 -3.48 3.27 -8.72
CA ASN A 63 -3.46 1.83 -8.49
C ASN A 63 -2.57 1.09 -9.50
N LEU A 64 -2.62 1.49 -10.77
CA LEU A 64 -1.75 0.95 -11.81
C LEU A 64 -0.27 1.22 -11.50
N MET A 65 0.08 2.44 -11.09
CA MET A 65 1.47 2.79 -10.76
C MET A 65 2.00 2.00 -9.56
N VAL A 66 1.17 1.79 -8.53
CA VAL A 66 1.52 0.93 -7.38
C VAL A 66 1.73 -0.53 -7.82
N VAL A 67 0.88 -1.06 -8.70
CA VAL A 67 1.03 -2.43 -9.23
C VAL A 67 2.29 -2.57 -10.09
N ILE A 68 2.60 -1.58 -10.93
CA ILE A 68 3.85 -1.56 -11.73
C ILE A 68 5.07 -1.58 -10.80
N MET A 69 5.05 -0.77 -9.74
CA MET A 69 6.10 -0.73 -8.73
C MET A 69 6.33 -2.10 -8.08
N ILE A 70 5.26 -2.73 -7.57
CA ILE A 70 5.33 -4.06 -6.93
C ILE A 70 5.80 -5.12 -7.93
N TYR A 71 5.29 -5.10 -9.17
CA TYR A 71 5.70 -6.04 -10.21
C TYR A 71 7.16 -5.90 -10.62
N GLY A 72 7.63 -4.66 -10.81
CA GLY A 72 9.02 -4.36 -11.12
C GLY A 72 9.95 -4.86 -10.00
N ALA A 73 9.55 -4.67 -8.74
CA ALA A 73 10.29 -5.14 -7.59
C ALA A 73 10.33 -6.67 -7.49
N CYS A 74 9.19 -7.35 -7.67
CA CYS A 74 9.10 -8.82 -7.72
C CYS A 74 9.97 -9.42 -8.85
N SER A 75 10.04 -8.74 -9.98
CA SER A 75 10.82 -9.17 -11.15
C SER A 75 12.29 -8.72 -11.10
N ARG A 76 12.70 -7.98 -10.05
CA ARG A 76 14.01 -7.33 -9.91
C ARG A 76 14.37 -6.39 -11.06
N LEU A 77 13.36 -5.84 -11.73
CA LEU A 77 13.49 -4.81 -12.78
C LEU A 77 13.48 -3.44 -12.10
N ALA A 78 14.67 -3.02 -11.61
CA ALA A 78 14.89 -1.74 -10.95
C ALA A 78 14.31 -0.51 -11.70
N PRO A 79 14.50 -0.32 -13.02
CA PRO A 79 13.97 0.86 -13.72
C PRO A 79 12.44 0.91 -13.74
N LEU A 80 11.79 -0.25 -13.90
CA LEU A 80 10.33 -0.34 -13.92
C LEU A 80 9.73 -0.09 -12.52
N ALA A 81 10.38 -0.63 -11.48
CA ALA A 81 9.99 -0.39 -10.11
C ALA A 81 10.13 1.10 -9.73
N ALA A 82 11.25 1.71 -10.13
CA ALA A 82 11.53 3.13 -9.88
C ALA A 82 10.53 4.05 -10.59
N PHE A 83 10.22 3.76 -11.86
CA PHE A 83 9.20 4.51 -12.61
C PHE A 83 7.83 4.48 -11.91
N GLY A 84 7.37 3.28 -11.53
CA GLY A 84 6.09 3.12 -10.82
C GLY A 84 6.09 3.85 -9.46
N TYR A 85 7.19 3.78 -8.71
CA TYR A 85 7.34 4.49 -7.44
C TYR A 85 7.25 6.01 -7.62
N VAL A 86 8.06 6.59 -8.51
CA VAL A 86 8.10 8.04 -8.74
C VAL A 86 6.75 8.57 -9.20
N MET A 87 6.13 7.92 -10.20
CA MET A 87 4.81 8.33 -10.68
C MET A 87 3.74 8.19 -9.60
N SER A 88 3.77 7.13 -8.81
CA SER A 88 2.81 6.94 -7.71
C SER A 88 2.97 8.02 -6.63
N THR A 89 4.20 8.35 -6.22
CA THR A 89 4.47 9.42 -5.24
C THR A 89 4.12 10.81 -5.75
N HIS A 90 4.22 11.03 -7.07
CA HIS A 90 3.84 12.28 -7.71
C HIS A 90 2.31 12.47 -7.76
N LEU A 91 1.55 11.38 -7.94
CA LEU A 91 0.09 11.42 -7.95
C LEU A 91 -0.49 11.54 -6.53
N THR A 92 0.05 10.79 -5.58
CA THR A 92 -0.35 10.82 -4.17
C THR A 92 0.89 10.62 -3.29
N LEU A 93 1.02 11.37 -2.18
CA LEU A 93 2.18 11.28 -1.28
C LEU A 93 2.33 9.90 -0.59
N TYR A 94 1.22 9.29 -0.18
CA TYR A 94 1.21 8.14 0.75
C TYR A 94 1.93 6.87 0.26
N PRO A 95 1.90 6.50 -1.05
CA PRO A 95 2.70 5.42 -1.59
C PRO A 95 4.22 5.52 -1.34
N ALA A 96 4.75 6.68 -0.93
CA ALA A 96 6.16 6.82 -0.53
C ALA A 96 6.59 5.83 0.57
N ILE A 97 5.65 5.46 1.46
CA ILE A 97 5.90 4.49 2.54
C ILE A 97 6.26 3.10 2.00
N LEU A 98 5.84 2.76 0.78
CA LEU A 98 6.17 1.48 0.15
C LEU A 98 7.65 1.37 -0.24
N ILE A 99 8.47 2.42 -0.06
CA ILE A 99 9.91 2.33 -0.30
C ILE A 99 10.57 1.21 0.54
N VAL A 100 10.12 1.00 1.78
CA VAL A 100 10.67 -0.02 2.69
C VAL A 100 10.45 -1.44 2.14
N PRO A 101 9.22 -1.91 1.87
CA PRO A 101 9.01 -3.24 1.30
C PRO A 101 9.64 -3.40 -0.09
N ILE A 102 9.70 -2.35 -0.90
CA ILE A 102 10.32 -2.40 -2.23
C ILE A 102 11.84 -2.63 -2.13
N ILE A 103 12.54 -1.91 -1.25
CA ILE A 103 13.97 -2.15 -1.01
C ILE A 103 14.22 -3.58 -0.51
N LEU A 104 13.38 -4.06 0.42
CA LEU A 104 13.47 -5.43 0.92
C LEU A 104 13.22 -6.46 -0.19
N LEU A 105 12.24 -6.22 -1.06
CA LEU A 105 11.87 -7.09 -2.17
C LEU A 105 12.96 -7.14 -3.25
N LEU A 106 13.61 -6.02 -3.56
CA LEU A 106 14.75 -5.99 -4.49
C LEU A 106 16.00 -6.67 -3.90
N GLY A 107 16.27 -6.46 -2.61
CA GLY A 107 17.49 -6.95 -1.97
C GLY A 107 17.43 -8.42 -1.58
N TYR A 108 16.34 -8.87 -0.94
CA TYR A 108 16.17 -10.28 -0.56
C TYR A 108 15.54 -11.12 -1.67
N GLY A 109 14.78 -10.51 -2.58
CA GLY A 109 13.95 -11.23 -3.56
C GLY A 109 12.55 -11.56 -3.05
N PRO A 110 11.72 -12.18 -3.90
CA PRO A 110 10.37 -12.61 -3.55
C PRO A 110 10.35 -13.60 -2.37
N ASP A 111 9.21 -13.63 -1.67
CA ASP A 111 8.98 -14.32 -0.40
C ASP A 111 9.61 -15.72 -0.30
N THR A 112 10.61 -15.88 0.56
CA THR A 112 11.17 -17.18 0.96
C THR A 112 10.42 -17.74 2.17
N PRO A 113 10.52 -19.04 2.52
CA PRO A 113 9.95 -19.60 3.75
C PRO A 113 10.83 -19.33 4.99
N PRO A 114 10.26 -19.31 6.22
CA PRO A 114 10.94 -18.75 7.41
C PRO A 114 12.30 -19.39 7.66
N ALA A 115 13.31 -18.58 8.00
CA ALA A 115 14.64 -19.07 8.40
C ALA A 115 14.59 -20.13 9.53
N LYS A 116 13.53 -20.10 10.36
CA LYS A 116 13.29 -21.09 11.41
C LYS A 116 12.95 -22.48 10.86
N VAL A 117 12.25 -22.57 9.73
CA VAL A 117 11.93 -23.84 9.05
C VAL A 117 13.21 -24.48 8.50
N PHE A 118 14.09 -23.65 7.91
CA PHE A 118 15.43 -24.11 7.51
C PHE A 118 16.23 -24.67 8.69
N ARG A 119 16.24 -23.98 9.84
CA ARG A 119 16.97 -24.43 11.04
C ARG A 119 16.39 -25.73 11.61
N LEU A 120 15.07 -25.90 11.58
CA LEU A 120 14.41 -27.10 12.09
C LEU A 120 14.66 -28.32 11.19
N LYS A 121 14.70 -28.15 9.86
CA LYS A 121 15.10 -29.24 8.93
C LYS A 121 16.57 -29.61 9.09
N ILE A 122 17.49 -28.65 9.26
CA ILE A 122 18.91 -28.97 9.53
C ILE A 122 19.03 -29.76 10.85
N SER A 123 18.23 -29.42 11.86
CA SER A 123 18.19 -30.16 13.13
C SER A 123 17.56 -31.55 13.01
N SER A 124 16.63 -31.79 12.07
CA SER A 124 16.07 -33.13 11.82
C SER A 124 16.96 -33.97 10.91
N ALA A 125 17.62 -33.35 9.92
CA ALA A 125 18.56 -34.01 9.01
C ALA A 125 19.87 -34.40 9.71
N SER A 126 20.33 -33.62 10.69
CA SER A 126 21.49 -33.95 11.53
C SER A 126 21.26 -35.10 12.52
N LYS A 127 20.02 -35.58 12.68
CA LYS A 127 19.72 -36.81 13.43
C LYS A 127 19.88 -38.09 12.60
N THR A 128 20.18 -37.96 11.31
CA THR A 128 20.48 -39.09 10.42
C THR A 128 21.99 -39.06 10.13
N GLU A 129 22.74 -40.01 10.69
CA GLU A 129 24.20 -40.04 10.73
C GLU A 129 24.86 -40.26 9.35
N VAL A 130 25.77 -39.36 8.92
CA VAL A 130 26.88 -39.57 7.95
C VAL A 130 28.03 -38.57 8.28
N PRO A 131 29.32 -38.95 8.20
CA PRO A 131 30.40 -38.28 8.95
C PRO A 131 30.94 -36.97 8.34
N ASP A 132 31.57 -36.22 9.23
CA ASP A 132 32.28 -34.96 9.08
C ASP A 132 33.42 -35.00 8.03
N ASN A 133 33.29 -34.25 6.93
CA ASN A 133 34.47 -33.56 6.36
C ASN A 133 34.18 -32.30 5.52
N ASP A 134 32.94 -32.03 5.11
CA ASP A 134 32.62 -30.83 4.29
C ASP A 134 31.82 -29.74 5.04
N ARG A 135 31.83 -29.75 6.38
CA ARG A 135 30.94 -28.89 7.19
C ARG A 135 31.30 -27.39 7.24
N PHE A 136 32.33 -26.93 6.54
CA PHE A 136 32.73 -25.50 6.60
C PHE A 136 32.24 -24.61 5.44
N SER A 137 31.67 -25.15 4.36
CA SER A 137 31.28 -24.33 3.19
C SER A 137 29.78 -24.18 2.94
N THR A 138 28.90 -25.00 3.55
CA THR A 138 27.46 -25.04 3.20
C THR A 138 26.52 -24.40 4.23
N SER A 139 27.03 -23.67 5.22
CA SER A 139 26.25 -23.18 6.38
C SER A 139 25.99 -21.67 6.41
N ARG A 140 26.27 -20.93 5.32
CA ARG A 140 26.14 -19.44 5.28
C ARG A 140 25.24 -18.85 4.20
N ASP A 141 24.26 -19.57 3.68
CA ASP A 141 23.18 -18.92 2.92
C ASP A 141 22.12 -18.35 3.87
N VAL A 142 22.57 -17.53 4.83
CA VAL A 142 21.73 -16.46 5.36
C VAL A 142 21.52 -15.52 4.19
N GLN A 143 20.37 -15.65 3.53
CA GLN A 143 19.92 -14.89 2.36
C GLN A 143 20.58 -13.50 2.31
N GLN A 144 21.67 -13.41 1.55
CA GLN A 144 22.50 -12.21 1.55
C GLN A 144 21.74 -11.11 0.82
N PHE A 145 21.64 -9.95 1.46
CA PHE A 145 20.97 -8.80 0.86
C PHE A 145 21.77 -8.32 -0.35
N MET A 146 21.16 -8.41 -1.54
CA MET A 146 21.80 -7.97 -2.77
C MET A 146 21.68 -6.44 -2.89
N TRP A 147 22.77 -5.73 -2.65
CA TRP A 147 22.79 -4.26 -2.77
C TRP A 147 22.75 -3.77 -4.22
N LYS A 148 23.21 -4.57 -5.20
CA LYS A 148 23.30 -4.14 -6.62
C LYS A 148 21.95 -3.67 -7.18
N PRO A 149 20.84 -4.45 -7.12
CA PRO A 149 19.54 -4.00 -7.63
C PRO A 149 19.01 -2.76 -6.91
N VAL A 150 19.28 -2.65 -5.61
CA VAL A 150 18.85 -1.51 -4.79
C VAL A 150 19.58 -0.23 -5.22
N PHE A 151 20.89 -0.30 -5.46
CA PHE A 151 21.65 0.83 -5.97
C PHE A 151 21.15 1.29 -7.35
N TYR A 152 20.90 0.34 -8.27
CA TYR A 152 20.30 0.67 -9.56
C TYR A 152 18.91 1.30 -9.40
N PHE A 153 18.09 0.81 -8.47
CA PHE A 153 16.77 1.38 -8.20
C PHE A 153 16.84 2.82 -7.69
N VAL A 154 17.76 3.13 -6.77
CA VAL A 154 17.97 4.50 -6.28
C VAL A 154 18.42 5.43 -7.41
N LEU A 155 19.35 4.97 -8.27
CA LEU A 155 19.83 5.75 -9.41
C LEU A 155 18.68 6.04 -10.40
N TRP A 156 17.89 5.03 -10.75
CA TRP A 156 16.73 5.20 -11.62
C TRP A 156 15.62 6.05 -10.98
N MET A 157 15.40 5.94 -9.67
CA MET A 157 14.45 6.82 -8.96
C MET A 157 14.88 8.28 -9.06
N PHE A 158 16.16 8.58 -8.88
CA PHE A 158 16.67 9.93 -9.03
C PHE A 158 16.47 10.44 -10.46
N PHE A 159 16.82 9.62 -11.47
CA PHE A 159 16.62 9.97 -12.88
C PHE A 159 15.15 10.27 -13.22
N TRP A 160 14.22 9.38 -12.83
CA TRP A 160 12.80 9.58 -13.08
C TRP A 160 12.22 10.76 -12.30
N SER A 161 12.66 10.99 -11.06
CA SER A 161 12.24 12.14 -10.26
C SER A 161 12.68 13.45 -10.91
N CYS A 162 13.94 13.55 -11.35
CA CYS A 162 14.41 14.72 -12.09
C CYS A 162 13.62 14.91 -13.38
N TYR A 163 13.35 13.84 -14.12
CA TYR A 163 12.57 13.91 -15.36
C TYR A 163 11.15 14.45 -15.13
N VAL A 164 10.43 13.94 -14.13
CA VAL A 164 9.07 14.39 -13.80
C VAL A 164 9.07 15.85 -13.34
N LEU A 165 10.05 16.27 -12.53
CA LEU A 165 10.16 17.66 -12.07
C LEU A 165 10.54 18.63 -13.20
N LEU A 166 11.35 18.20 -14.15
CA LEU A 166 11.65 19.00 -15.34
C LEU A 166 10.40 19.17 -16.20
N LEU A 167 9.64 18.09 -16.43
CA LEU A 167 8.36 18.18 -17.15
C LEU A 167 7.36 19.06 -16.42
N SER A 168 7.23 18.92 -15.10
CA SER A 168 6.31 19.75 -14.31
C SER A 168 6.72 21.22 -14.37
N SER A 169 8.02 21.52 -14.29
CA SER A 169 8.54 22.89 -14.45
C SER A 169 8.23 23.44 -15.83
N MET A 170 8.44 22.67 -16.91
CA MET A 170 8.14 23.14 -18.27
C MET A 170 6.66 23.47 -18.46
N ILE A 171 5.77 22.68 -17.87
CA ILE A 171 4.31 22.89 -17.94
C ILE A 171 3.89 24.10 -17.08
N LEU A 172 4.42 24.22 -15.85
CA LEU A 172 4.07 25.28 -14.90
C LEU A 172 4.80 26.60 -15.12
N ASN A 173 5.75 26.69 -16.05
CA ASN A 173 6.39 27.97 -16.41
C ASN A 173 5.38 29.07 -16.80
N LYS A 174 4.12 28.71 -17.09
CA LYS A 174 3.04 29.66 -17.40
C LYS A 174 2.13 30.01 -16.20
N VAL A 175 2.20 29.25 -15.11
CA VAL A 175 1.27 29.32 -13.96
C VAL A 175 2.09 29.14 -12.68
N ASP A 176 2.67 30.25 -12.21
CA ASP A 176 3.26 30.46 -10.89
C ASP A 176 4.39 29.51 -10.40
N GLY A 177 4.89 28.64 -11.28
CA GLY A 177 6.14 27.91 -11.08
C GLY A 177 6.07 26.69 -10.14
N LEU A 178 7.21 26.04 -9.96
CA LEU A 178 7.32 24.73 -9.30
C LEU A 178 7.12 24.80 -7.78
N GLN A 179 7.51 25.90 -7.13
CA GLN A 179 7.38 26.05 -5.67
C GLN A 179 5.91 26.06 -5.22
N GLU A 180 5.04 26.74 -5.96
CA GLU A 180 3.61 26.76 -5.65
C GLU A 180 2.98 25.36 -5.81
N MET A 181 3.39 24.59 -6.83
CA MET A 181 2.96 23.20 -6.97
C MET A 181 3.26 22.38 -5.71
N PHE A 182 4.47 22.51 -5.16
CA PHE A 182 4.87 21.78 -3.96
C PHE A 182 4.07 22.22 -2.73
N GLU A 183 3.89 23.53 -2.57
CA GLU A 183 3.11 24.09 -1.45
C GLU A 183 1.64 23.65 -1.50
N LYS A 184 1.01 23.71 -2.68
CA LYS A 184 -0.40 23.35 -2.84
C LYS A 184 -0.63 21.84 -2.83
N THR A 185 0.29 21.04 -3.37
CA THR A 185 0.10 19.57 -3.51
C THR A 185 0.54 18.82 -2.26
N TYR A 186 1.73 19.13 -1.73
CA TYR A 186 2.30 18.43 -0.57
C TYR A 186 2.19 19.26 0.71
N GLY A 187 2.36 20.58 0.61
CA GLY A 187 2.21 21.49 1.74
C GLY A 187 0.79 21.47 2.32
N PHE A 188 -0.24 21.35 1.49
CA PHE A 188 -1.64 21.21 1.94
C PHE A 188 -1.88 19.96 2.80
N ILE A 189 -1.24 18.83 2.47
CA ILE A 189 -1.41 17.56 3.20
C ILE A 189 -0.85 17.68 4.63
N LEU A 190 0.21 18.48 4.82
CA LEU A 190 0.88 18.67 6.11
C LEU A 190 0.41 19.91 6.87
N THR A 191 -0.02 20.95 6.15
CA THR A 191 -0.27 22.30 6.69
C THR A 191 -1.62 22.81 6.19
N VAL A 192 -2.69 22.27 6.77
CA VAL A 192 -4.04 22.79 6.52
C VAL A 192 -4.21 24.10 7.29
N LYS A 193 -4.28 25.23 6.57
CA LYS A 193 -4.39 26.57 7.15
C LYS A 193 -5.82 27.11 7.26
N ASP A 194 -6.78 26.57 6.51
CA ASP A 194 -8.17 27.07 6.55
C ASP A 194 -9.21 25.97 6.26
N LEU A 195 -9.81 25.41 7.32
CA LEU A 195 -11.17 24.88 7.25
C LEU A 195 -12.04 25.68 8.22
N SER A 196 -12.62 26.77 7.72
CA SER A 196 -13.71 27.48 8.37
C SER A 196 -15.06 27.04 7.80
N PRO A 197 -16.14 26.94 8.62
CA PRO A 197 -16.22 27.40 10.01
C PRO A 197 -16.33 26.25 11.05
N ASN A 198 -15.53 26.38 12.12
CA ASN A 198 -15.69 25.83 13.47
C ASN A 198 -15.21 24.41 13.87
N ILE A 199 -14.61 23.59 12.99
CA ILE A 199 -13.94 22.32 13.41
C ILE A 199 -12.42 22.30 13.14
N GLY A 200 -11.90 23.31 12.45
CA GLY A 200 -10.52 23.34 11.91
C GLY A 200 -9.40 23.09 12.92
N VAL A 201 -9.51 23.53 14.18
CA VAL A 201 -8.43 23.36 15.18
C VAL A 201 -8.21 21.90 15.57
N LEU A 202 -9.29 21.13 15.79
CA LEU A 202 -9.18 19.71 16.09
C LEU A 202 -8.77 18.91 14.84
N TRP A 203 -9.23 19.33 13.66
CA TRP A 203 -8.93 18.63 12.42
C TRP A 203 -7.43 18.64 12.11
N SER A 204 -6.75 19.77 12.32
CA SER A 204 -5.29 19.85 12.15
C SER A 204 -4.54 18.90 13.10
N PHE A 205 -5.01 18.75 14.35
CA PHE A 205 -4.47 17.75 15.28
C PHE A 205 -4.73 16.32 14.79
N PHE A 206 -5.94 16.00 14.33
CA PHE A 206 -6.26 14.68 13.79
C PHE A 206 -5.40 14.32 12.57
N LEU A 207 -5.13 15.26 11.66
CA LEU A 207 -4.26 15.02 10.52
C LEU A 207 -2.84 14.68 10.94
N ILE A 208 -2.27 15.41 11.91
CA ILE A 208 -0.93 15.11 12.43
C ILE A 208 -0.93 13.72 13.08
N VAL A 209 -1.93 13.40 13.91
CA VAL A 209 -2.03 12.10 14.58
C VAL A 209 -2.18 10.96 13.57
N ILE A 210 -3.01 11.11 12.55
CA ILE A 210 -3.20 10.11 11.48
C ILE A 210 -1.88 9.85 10.74
N ASN A 211 -1.18 10.91 10.31
CA ASN A 211 0.10 10.76 9.62
C ASN A 211 1.18 10.13 10.51
N MET A 212 1.26 10.51 11.80
CA MET A 212 2.19 9.91 12.76
C MET A 212 1.87 8.43 13.04
N ASN A 213 0.59 8.07 13.09
CA ASN A 213 0.14 6.70 13.29
C ASN A 213 0.61 5.78 12.16
N ILE A 214 0.54 6.23 10.90
CA ILE A 214 1.03 5.47 9.75
C ILE A 214 2.53 5.16 9.93
N VAL A 215 3.33 6.17 10.26
CA VAL A 215 4.78 6.01 10.47
C VAL A 215 5.06 5.02 11.62
N PHE A 216 4.30 5.11 12.70
CA PHE A 216 4.46 4.22 13.86
C PHE A 216 4.05 2.77 13.56
N MET A 217 3.04 2.53 12.72
CA MET A 217 2.64 1.17 12.33
C MET A 217 3.62 0.51 11.36
N VAL A 218 4.25 1.29 10.48
CA VAL A 218 5.18 0.82 9.45
C VAL A 218 6.42 0.18 10.08
N LEU A 219 7.06 0.84 11.05
CA LEU A 219 8.36 0.38 11.56
C LEU A 219 8.32 -1.03 12.23
N PRO A 220 7.41 -1.32 13.18
CA PRO A 220 7.32 -2.66 13.79
C PRO A 220 6.96 -3.74 12.77
N LEU A 221 6.13 -3.39 11.80
CA LEU A 221 5.68 -4.32 10.77
C LEU A 221 6.81 -4.69 9.80
N ALA A 222 7.66 -3.72 9.41
CA ALA A 222 8.88 -3.98 8.64
C ALA A 222 9.80 -4.98 9.33
N ILE A 223 9.99 -4.83 10.64
CA ILE A 223 10.87 -5.69 11.44
C ILE A 223 10.28 -7.11 11.51
N ARG A 224 8.97 -7.22 11.78
CA ARG A 224 8.30 -8.51 11.96
C ARG A 224 8.15 -9.31 10.66
N LEU A 225 7.88 -8.65 9.54
CA LEU A 225 7.60 -9.29 8.24
C LEU A 225 8.75 -9.14 7.23
N LYS A 226 9.95 -8.78 7.67
CA LYS A 226 11.16 -8.68 6.82
C LYS A 226 11.38 -9.89 5.90
N HIS A 227 10.98 -11.06 6.38
CA HIS A 227 11.13 -12.34 5.73
C HIS A 227 10.15 -12.57 4.55
N ARG A 228 9.02 -11.85 4.52
CA ARG A 228 7.98 -11.90 3.48
C ARG A 228 7.74 -10.50 2.89
N PRO A 229 8.67 -9.95 2.10
CA PRO A 229 8.60 -8.57 1.62
C PRO A 229 7.42 -8.29 0.67
N CYS A 230 6.94 -9.27 -0.09
CA CYS A 230 5.77 -9.08 -0.98
C CYS A 230 4.48 -8.97 -0.16
N PHE A 231 4.31 -9.84 0.84
CA PHE A 231 3.21 -9.74 1.79
C PHE A 231 3.26 -8.42 2.59
N LEU A 232 4.45 -7.98 2.99
CA LEU A 232 4.64 -6.68 3.63
C LEU A 232 4.16 -5.52 2.72
N ALA A 233 4.48 -5.56 1.42
CA ALA A 233 4.01 -4.55 0.46
C ALA A 233 2.46 -4.51 0.39
N PHE A 234 1.81 -5.67 0.41
CA PHE A 234 0.36 -5.78 0.47
C PHE A 234 -0.22 -5.15 1.74
N VAL A 235 0.31 -5.50 2.90
CA VAL A 235 -0.17 -4.93 4.17
C VAL A 235 0.05 -3.42 4.21
N TYR A 236 1.17 -2.91 3.68
CA TYR A 236 1.41 -1.46 3.61
C TYR A 236 0.43 -0.77 2.67
N THR A 237 0.09 -1.39 1.55
CA THR A 237 -0.94 -0.87 0.63
C THR A 237 -2.29 -0.77 1.35
N ALA A 238 -2.66 -1.79 2.14
CA ALA A 238 -3.89 -1.77 2.92
C ALA A 238 -3.88 -0.71 4.03
N ILE A 239 -2.78 -0.59 4.79
CA ILE A 239 -2.62 0.42 5.84
C ILE A 239 -2.71 1.83 5.25
N VAL A 240 -2.00 2.08 4.15
CA VAL A 240 -2.04 3.37 3.45
C VAL A 240 -3.45 3.69 2.96
N ALA A 241 -4.15 2.73 2.36
CA ALA A 241 -5.52 2.94 1.89
C ALA A 241 -6.51 3.24 3.03
N MET A 242 -6.34 2.61 4.20
CA MET A 242 -7.22 2.80 5.36
C MET A 242 -6.92 4.06 6.18
N LEU A 243 -5.64 4.45 6.27
CA LEU A 243 -5.19 5.55 7.12
C LEU A 243 -4.87 6.83 6.33
N LYS A 244 -5.11 6.87 5.02
CA LYS A 244 -5.01 8.10 4.22
C LYS A 244 -5.91 9.18 4.82
N SER A 245 -5.41 10.41 4.95
CA SER A 245 -6.18 11.52 5.55
C SER A 245 -7.46 11.85 4.76
N TYR A 246 -7.46 11.57 3.46
CA TYR A 246 -8.61 11.71 2.57
C TYR A 246 -8.78 10.40 1.81
N PRO A 247 -9.42 9.39 2.42
CA PRO A 247 -9.63 8.11 1.78
C PRO A 247 -10.69 8.25 0.68
N SER A 248 -10.41 7.69 -0.49
CA SER A 248 -11.34 7.57 -1.58
C SER A 248 -11.89 6.15 -1.67
N VAL A 249 -13.08 6.01 -2.23
CA VAL A 249 -13.68 4.69 -2.50
C VAL A 249 -12.75 3.82 -3.38
N GLY A 250 -11.96 4.44 -4.25
CA GLY A 250 -11.01 3.77 -5.15
C GLY A 250 -9.75 3.22 -4.48
N ASP A 251 -9.39 3.72 -3.30
CA ASP A 251 -8.27 3.19 -2.53
C ASP A 251 -8.58 1.75 -2.05
N SER A 252 -9.87 1.42 -1.88
CA SER A 252 -10.31 0.05 -1.54
C SER A 252 -10.25 -0.95 -2.69
N ALA A 253 -10.18 -0.48 -3.93
CA ALA A 253 -10.14 -1.35 -5.10
C ALA A 253 -8.87 -2.22 -5.12
N LEU A 254 -7.72 -1.61 -4.82
CA LEU A 254 -6.42 -2.22 -5.00
C LEU A 254 -6.11 -3.29 -3.95
N TYR A 255 -6.23 -2.97 -2.66
CA TYR A 255 -5.88 -3.94 -1.61
C TYR A 255 -6.87 -5.11 -1.61
N LEU A 256 -8.15 -4.90 -1.87
CA LEU A 256 -9.10 -6.02 -2.01
C LEU A 256 -8.78 -6.91 -3.22
N GLY A 257 -8.30 -6.34 -4.33
CA GLY A 257 -7.85 -7.13 -5.48
C GLY A 257 -6.59 -7.93 -5.19
N LEU A 258 -5.61 -7.33 -4.50
CA LEU A 258 -4.37 -7.99 -4.11
C LEU A 258 -4.57 -9.08 -3.05
N LEU A 259 -5.69 -9.06 -2.31
CA LEU A 259 -6.04 -10.08 -1.32
C LEU A 259 -6.05 -11.48 -1.94
N GLY A 260 -6.48 -11.62 -3.20
CA GLY A 260 -6.47 -12.89 -3.92
C GLY A 260 -5.09 -13.53 -4.06
N LEU A 261 -4.03 -12.71 -4.06
CA LEU A 261 -2.65 -13.18 -4.22
C LEU A 261 -2.16 -13.95 -2.98
N PHE A 262 -2.76 -13.64 -1.82
CA PHE A 262 -2.45 -14.20 -0.52
C PHE A 262 -3.65 -14.95 0.09
N ALA A 263 -4.66 -15.30 -0.73
CA ALA A 263 -5.90 -15.91 -0.25
C ALA A 263 -5.66 -17.19 0.57
N THR A 264 -4.66 -18.00 0.17
CA THR A 264 -4.28 -19.22 0.90
C THR A 264 -3.72 -18.91 2.29
N GLU A 265 -2.92 -17.85 2.41
CA GLU A 265 -2.31 -17.43 3.68
C GLU A 265 -3.36 -16.77 4.59
N LEU A 266 -4.30 -16.02 4.03
CA LEU A 266 -5.40 -15.40 4.78
C LEU A 266 -6.50 -16.41 5.15
N ALA A 267 -6.66 -17.52 4.43
CA ALA A 267 -7.62 -18.57 4.77
C ALA A 267 -7.31 -19.22 6.13
N GLU A 268 -6.03 -19.26 6.53
CA GLU A 268 -5.60 -19.79 7.83
C GLU A 268 -5.86 -18.82 9.00
N MET A 269 -6.29 -17.57 8.73
CA MET A 269 -6.60 -16.62 9.80
C MET A 269 -7.90 -17.00 10.52
N LYS A 270 -7.82 -17.12 11.85
CA LYS A 270 -8.96 -17.54 12.70
C LYS A 270 -10.17 -16.58 12.66
N LEU A 271 -10.00 -15.34 12.21
CA LEU A 271 -10.99 -14.26 12.25
C LEU A 271 -11.54 -13.86 10.86
N THR A 272 -11.25 -14.63 9.80
CA THR A 272 -11.61 -14.27 8.42
C THR A 272 -13.13 -14.07 8.24
N PHE A 273 -13.94 -14.90 8.89
CA PHE A 273 -15.40 -14.75 8.88
C PHE A 273 -15.84 -13.39 9.43
N PHE A 274 -15.34 -13.01 10.62
CA PHE A 274 -15.69 -11.74 11.25
C PHE A 274 -15.23 -10.53 10.43
N LEU A 275 -14.02 -10.60 9.86
CA LEU A 275 -13.49 -9.54 9.00
C LEU A 275 -14.32 -9.34 7.73
N PHE A 276 -14.76 -10.43 7.10
CA PHE A 276 -15.58 -10.36 5.89
C PHE A 276 -16.95 -9.74 6.16
N PHE A 277 -17.67 -10.23 7.17
CA PHE A 277 -18.98 -9.68 7.53
C PHE A 277 -18.87 -8.26 8.08
N GLY A 278 -17.81 -7.96 8.84
CA GLY A 278 -17.51 -6.61 9.30
C GLY A 278 -17.31 -5.64 8.13
N TYR A 279 -16.55 -6.05 7.11
CA TYR A 279 -16.34 -5.24 5.91
C TYR A 279 -17.64 -4.98 5.13
N ILE A 280 -18.48 -6.00 4.96
CA ILE A 280 -19.81 -5.85 4.33
C ILE A 280 -20.68 -4.89 5.16
N GLY A 281 -20.70 -5.06 6.47
CA GLY A 281 -21.46 -4.20 7.38
C GLY A 281 -21.05 -2.73 7.29
N VAL A 282 -19.73 -2.45 7.32
CA VAL A 282 -19.19 -1.09 7.16
C VAL A 282 -19.52 -0.53 5.78
N SER A 283 -19.42 -1.34 4.73
CA SER A 283 -19.73 -0.92 3.35
C SER A 283 -21.21 -0.52 3.18
N LEU A 284 -22.13 -1.27 3.79
CA LEU A 284 -23.57 -0.98 3.79
C LEU A 284 -23.92 0.24 4.66
N LEU A 285 -23.19 0.47 5.76
CA LEU A 285 -23.39 1.61 6.64
C LEU A 285 -22.80 2.92 6.06
N SER A 286 -21.81 2.81 5.18
CA SER A 286 -21.10 3.96 4.61
C SER A 286 -22.02 5.00 3.94
N PRO A 287 -22.98 4.64 3.04
CA PRO A 287 -23.93 5.60 2.46
C PRO A 287 -24.82 6.29 3.51
N VAL A 288 -25.22 5.56 4.56
CA VAL A 288 -26.03 6.10 5.65
C VAL A 288 -25.22 7.15 6.42
N MET A 289 -23.96 6.85 6.74
CA MET A 289 -23.07 7.79 7.43
C MET A 289 -22.73 9.00 6.57
N HIS A 290 -22.48 8.82 5.28
CA HIS A 290 -22.30 9.92 4.34
C HIS A 290 -23.53 10.84 4.31
N ASN A 291 -24.73 10.26 4.29
CA ASN A 291 -25.96 11.03 4.28
C ASN A 291 -26.15 11.83 5.59
N LEU A 292 -25.92 11.20 6.74
CA LEU A 292 -26.01 11.84 8.05
C LEU A 292 -24.97 12.97 8.20
N TRP A 293 -23.72 12.72 7.81
CA TRP A 293 -22.66 13.70 7.96
C TRP A 293 -22.91 14.94 7.10
N ILE A 294 -23.08 14.76 5.79
CA ILE A 294 -23.17 15.90 4.87
C ILE A 294 -24.51 16.61 5.02
N TRP A 295 -25.61 15.87 4.89
CA TRP A 295 -26.91 16.51 4.77
C TRP A 295 -27.52 16.90 6.11
N ARG A 296 -27.22 16.18 7.20
CA ARG A 296 -27.78 16.52 8.51
C ARG A 296 -26.84 17.33 9.38
N THR A 297 -25.53 17.07 9.36
CA THR A 297 -24.61 17.79 10.25
C THR A 297 -24.14 19.09 9.62
N VAL A 298 -23.60 19.05 8.39
CA VAL A 298 -23.01 20.26 7.77
C VAL A 298 -24.06 21.32 7.48
N LEU A 299 -25.21 20.96 6.89
CA LEU A 299 -26.28 21.92 6.61
C LEU A 299 -26.91 22.52 7.88
N VAL A 300 -27.01 21.75 8.97
CA VAL A 300 -27.49 22.29 10.26
C VAL A 300 -26.46 23.25 10.86
N VAL A 301 -25.17 22.93 10.79
CA VAL A 301 -24.12 23.85 11.28
C VAL A 301 -24.07 25.13 10.44
N GLU A 302 -24.23 25.04 9.13
CA GLU A 302 -24.22 26.19 8.22
C GLU A 302 -25.46 27.08 8.39
N SER A 303 -26.63 26.49 8.56
CA SER A 303 -27.87 27.22 8.87
C SER A 303 -27.79 27.91 10.25
N VAL A 304 -27.27 27.24 11.28
CA VAL A 304 -27.07 27.85 12.60
C VAL A 304 -26.02 28.96 12.54
N SER A 305 -24.91 28.76 11.82
CA SER A 305 -23.85 29.76 11.67
C SER A 305 -24.34 31.01 10.93
N SER A 306 -25.09 30.84 9.84
CA SER A 306 -25.69 31.95 9.10
C SER A 306 -26.72 32.71 9.95
N MET A 307 -27.51 32.00 10.76
CA MET A 307 -28.48 32.61 11.68
C MET A 307 -27.80 33.45 12.76
N ILE A 308 -26.71 32.94 13.37
CA ILE A 308 -25.90 33.67 14.36
C ILE A 308 -25.25 34.91 13.72
N LYS A 309 -24.75 34.79 12.47
CA LYS A 309 -24.13 35.91 11.76
C LYS A 309 -25.16 37.00 11.44
N HIS A 310 -26.39 36.62 11.08
CA HIS A 310 -27.49 37.55 10.84
C HIS A 310 -27.94 38.24 12.13
N ASP A 311 -28.09 37.50 13.25
CA ASP A 311 -28.47 38.08 14.55
C ASP A 311 -27.40 39.07 15.06
N ARG A 312 -26.11 38.74 14.89
CA ARG A 312 -25.01 39.64 15.24
C ARG A 312 -25.02 40.93 14.42
N LYS A 313 -25.37 40.85 13.13
CA LYS A 313 -25.50 42.02 12.25
C LYS A 313 -26.69 42.90 12.63
N LEU A 314 -27.81 42.29 13.04
CA LEU A 314 -28.99 43.02 13.55
C LEU A 314 -28.68 43.73 14.87
N ARG A 315 -28.00 43.08 15.82
CA ARG A 315 -27.61 43.72 17.09
C ARG A 315 -26.72 44.95 16.87
N LEU A 316 -25.76 44.87 15.94
CA LEU A 316 -24.89 46.01 15.61
C LEU A 316 -25.65 47.19 14.99
N LEU A 317 -26.72 46.93 14.24
CA LEU A 317 -27.57 47.98 13.64
C LEU A 317 -28.54 48.61 14.65
N VAL A 318 -28.90 47.90 15.71
CA VAL A 318 -29.80 48.41 16.78
C VAL A 318 -29.03 49.21 17.84
N THR A 319 -27.72 48.99 17.98
CA THR A 319 -26.85 49.71 18.93
C THR A 319 -26.15 50.95 18.37
N ALA A 320 -26.37 51.29 17.09
CA ALA A 320 -25.83 52.47 16.42
C ALA A 320 -26.91 53.54 16.26
#